data_AF-A0A2V7PR44-F1
#
_entry.id   AF-A0A2V7PR44-F1
#
_cell.length_a   1.000
_cell.length_b   1.000
_cell.length_c   1.000
_cell.angle_alpha   90.00
_cell.angle_beta   90.00
_cell.angle_gamma   90.00
#
_symmetry.space_group_name_H-M   'P 1'
#
loop_
_entity.id
_entity.type
_entity.pdbx_description
1 polymer ?
#
loop_
_entity_poly.entity_id
_entity_poly.type
_entity_poly.pdbx_seq_one_letter_code
_entity_poly.pdbx_strand_id
1 'polypeptide(L)'
;MRLGRVEHGHRLGAKLKLILIRLLGRRRVPDVVKTILYRPELWGRPMCAWTQAVMRGPSEWSVGERELFAAFTSRLNQCVF
;
A
#
# COMPACT_ATOMS: atom_id res chain seq x y z
N MET A 1 4.03 -8.14 -9.23
CA MET A 1 3.71 -6.80 -9.70
C MET A 1 4.05 -6.72 -11.16
N ARG A 2 3.21 -6.05 -11.96
CA ARG A 2 3.43 -5.89 -13.41
C ARG A 2 4.70 -5.09 -13.73
N LEU A 3 5.08 -4.15 -12.86
CA LEU A 3 6.27 -3.32 -13.03
C LEU A 3 7.53 -4.00 -12.48
N GLY A 4 8.37 -4.54 -13.36
CA GLY A 4 9.57 -5.30 -12.97
C GLY A 4 10.57 -4.51 -12.11
N ARG A 5 10.69 -3.18 -12.33
CA ARG A 5 11.52 -2.30 -11.49
C ARG A 5 11.01 -2.19 -10.06
N VAL A 6 9.69 -2.15 -9.87
CA VAL A 6 9.09 -2.12 -8.52
C VAL A 6 9.08 -3.51 -7.89
N GLU A 7 9.12 -4.59 -8.66
CA GLU A 7 9.23 -5.95 -8.10
C GLU A 7 10.63 -6.23 -7.53
N HIS A 8 11.69 -5.73 -8.18
CA HIS A 8 13.07 -6.14 -7.86
C HIS A 8 14.04 -4.99 -7.53
N GLY A 9 13.78 -3.76 -7.96
CA GLY A 9 14.72 -2.63 -7.93
C GLY A 9 14.81 -1.89 -6.59
N HIS A 10 14.53 -2.56 -5.48
CA HIS A 10 14.55 -1.93 -4.15
C HIS A 10 15.97 -1.68 -3.63
N ARG A 11 16.14 -0.58 -2.89
CA ARG A 11 17.35 -0.34 -2.08
C ARG A 11 17.51 -1.43 -1.02
N LEU A 12 18.75 -1.68 -0.59
CA LEU A 12 19.09 -2.80 0.32
C LEU A 12 18.21 -2.84 1.58
N GLY A 13 18.03 -1.70 2.26
CA GLY A 13 17.18 -1.63 3.45
C GLY A 13 15.70 -1.97 3.20
N ALA A 14 15.15 -1.57 2.04
CA ALA A 14 13.78 -1.95 1.66
C ALA A 14 13.69 -3.44 1.28
N LYS A 15 14.72 -3.98 0.61
CA LYS A 15 14.79 -5.41 0.26
C LYS A 15 14.78 -6.29 1.51
N LEU A 16 15.55 -5.94 2.54
CA LEU A 16 15.56 -6.66 3.82
C LEU A 16 14.19 -6.65 4.49
N LYS A 17 13.50 -5.49 4.50
CA LYS A 17 12.12 -5.40 5.04
C LYS A 17 11.15 -6.31 4.29
N LEU A 18 11.20 -6.32 2.95
CA LEU A 18 10.34 -7.17 2.13
C LEU A 18 10.60 -8.66 2.38
N ILE A 19 11.86 -9.07 2.54
CA ILE A 19 12.23 -10.44 2.91
C ILE A 19 11.62 -10.79 4.27
N LEU A 20 11.77 -9.93 5.27
CA LEU A 20 11.20 -10.15 6.60
C LEU A 20 9.68 -10.29 6.56
N ILE A 21 8.97 -9.39 5.86
CA ILE A 21 7.51 -9.45 5.70
C ILE A 21 7.08 -10.76 5.04
N ARG A 22 7.81 -11.20 4.01
CA ARG A 22 7.53 -12.47 3.32
C ARG A 22 7.69 -13.66 4.26
N LEU A 23 8.77 -13.68 5.06
CA LEU A 23 9.05 -14.77 5.99
C LEU A 23 8.00 -14.83 7.11
N LEU A 24 7.72 -13.70 7.76
CA LEU A 24 6.75 -13.62 8.87
C LEU A 24 5.32 -13.89 8.39
N GLY A 25 4.93 -13.33 7.26
CA GLY A 25 3.58 -13.49 6.71
C GLY A 25 3.36 -14.83 6.00
N ARG A 26 4.43 -15.58 5.69
CA ARG A 26 4.43 -16.83 4.89
C ARG A 26 3.67 -16.72 3.57
N ARG A 27 3.54 -15.51 3.04
CA ARG A 27 2.81 -15.18 1.82
C ARG A 27 3.57 -14.16 1.01
N ARG A 28 3.20 -14.04 -0.26
CA ARG A 28 3.75 -13.00 -1.14
C ARG A 28 3.43 -11.63 -0.56
N VAL A 29 4.43 -10.75 -0.52
CA VAL A 29 4.23 -9.37 -0.06
C VAL A 29 3.24 -8.68 -1.00
N PRO A 30 2.19 -8.01 -0.47
CA PRO A 30 1.23 -7.27 -1.29
C PRO A 30 1.94 -6.25 -2.19
N ASP A 31 1.47 -6.12 -3.44
CA ASP A 31 2.18 -5.29 -4.41
C ASP A 31 2.14 -3.79 -4.04
N VAL A 32 1.12 -3.31 -3.29
CA VAL A 32 1.09 -1.95 -2.72
C VAL A 32 2.21 -1.68 -1.71
N VAL A 33 2.63 -2.68 -0.94
CA VAL A 33 3.74 -2.51 0.00
C VAL A 33 5.05 -2.28 -0.75
N LYS A 34 5.21 -2.92 -1.92
CA LYS A 34 6.37 -2.69 -2.79
C LYS A 34 6.36 -1.28 -3.37
N THR A 35 5.21 -0.75 -3.80
CA THR A 35 5.14 0.63 -4.31
C THR A 35 5.54 1.66 -3.25
N ILE A 36 5.06 1.47 -2.01
CA ILE A 36 5.41 2.34 -0.87
C ILE A 36 6.91 2.31 -0.58
N LEU A 37 7.54 1.12 -0.63
CA LEU A 37 8.96 0.96 -0.29
C LEU A 37 9.94 1.26 -1.44
N TYR A 38 9.47 1.38 -2.68
CA TYR A 38 10.35 1.59 -3.84
C TYR A 38 10.91 3.02 -3.90
N ARG A 39 10.07 4.03 -3.71
CA ARG A 39 10.46 5.45 -3.59
C ARG A 39 9.75 6.10 -2.39
N PRO A 40 10.22 5.85 -1.16
CA PRO A 40 9.54 6.29 0.05
C PRO A 40 9.33 7.81 0.13
N GLU A 41 10.28 8.60 -0.37
CA GLU A 41 10.24 10.06 -0.26
C GLU A 41 9.31 10.68 -1.32
N LEU A 42 9.24 10.09 -2.51
CA LEU A 42 8.39 10.58 -3.61
C LEU A 42 6.93 10.17 -3.44
N TRP A 43 6.68 8.91 -3.03
CA TRP A 43 5.35 8.33 -3.01
C TRP A 43 5.00 7.71 -1.66
N GLY A 44 5.88 6.89 -1.08
CA GLY A 44 5.51 6.03 0.06
C GLY A 44 5.04 6.79 1.29
N ARG A 45 5.88 7.67 1.85
CA ARG A 45 5.58 8.48 3.04
C ARG A 45 4.37 9.40 2.84
N PRO A 46 4.29 10.24 1.79
CA PRO A 46 3.14 11.13 1.61
C PRO A 46 1.84 10.33 1.41
N MET A 47 1.87 9.25 0.63
CA MET A 47 0.68 8.42 0.39
C MET A 47 0.21 7.70 1.66
N CYS A 48 1.14 7.16 2.48
CA CYS A 48 0.78 6.53 3.75
C CYS A 48 0.19 7.54 4.72
N ALA A 49 0.78 8.73 4.84
CA ALA A 49 0.28 9.78 5.74
C ALA A 49 -1.13 10.23 5.32
N TRP A 50 -1.33 10.46 4.02
CA TRP A 50 -2.63 10.84 3.49
C TRP A 50 -3.68 9.73 3.69
N THR A 51 -3.36 8.49 3.32
CA THR A 51 -4.28 7.33 3.45
C THR A 51 -4.64 7.10 4.92
N GLN A 52 -3.68 7.20 5.83
CA GLN A 52 -3.93 7.06 7.26
C GLN A 52 -4.86 8.16 7.78
N ALA A 53 -4.61 9.41 7.38
CA ALA A 53 -5.45 10.53 7.78
C ALA A 53 -6.90 10.35 7.30
N VAL A 54 -7.10 9.99 6.03
CA VAL A 54 -8.46 9.87 5.48
C VAL A 54 -9.18 8.60 5.93
N MET A 55 -8.49 7.46 6.07
CA MET A 55 -9.12 6.18 6.41
C MET A 55 -9.25 5.94 7.91
N ARG A 56 -8.38 6.55 8.73
CA ARG A 56 -8.27 6.27 10.17
C ARG A 56 -8.25 7.52 11.05
N GLY A 57 -8.17 8.72 10.48
CA GLY A 57 -8.27 9.96 11.22
C GLY A 57 -9.71 10.29 11.67
N PRO A 58 -9.89 11.40 12.42
CA PRO A 58 -11.20 11.89 12.85
C PRO A 58 -12.15 12.09 11.66
N SER A 59 -13.38 11.61 11.79
CA SER A 59 -14.41 11.71 10.76
C SER A 59 -15.78 11.42 11.37
N GLU A 60 -16.83 11.99 10.78
CA GLU A 60 -18.22 11.62 11.09
C GLU A 60 -18.56 10.22 10.56
N TRP A 61 -17.82 9.74 9.56
CA TRP A 61 -17.96 8.38 9.05
C TRP A 61 -17.11 7.40 9.84
N SER A 62 -17.72 6.26 10.14
CA SER A 62 -17.02 5.10 10.68
C SER A 62 -15.90 4.63 9.72
N VAL A 63 -14.96 3.86 10.27
CA VAL A 63 -13.94 3.19 9.44
C VAL A 63 -14.60 2.30 8.39
N GLY A 64 -15.65 1.56 8.75
CA GLY A 64 -16.37 0.67 7.84
C GLY A 64 -17.00 1.40 6.65
N GLU A 65 -17.63 2.55 6.88
CA GLU A 65 -18.20 3.38 5.81
C GLU A 65 -17.13 3.92 4.86
N ARG A 66 -15.99 4.34 5.39
CA ARG A 66 -14.86 4.80 4.56
C ARG A 66 -14.28 3.68 3.70
N GLU A 67 -14.15 2.47 4.25
CA GLU A 67 -13.75 1.28 3.50
C GLU A 67 -14.81 0.93 2.42
N LEU A 68 -16.10 1.08 2.71
CA LEU A 68 -17.18 0.89 1.74
C LEU A 68 -17.09 1.89 0.58
N PHE A 69 -16.87 3.18 0.87
CA PHE A 69 -16.69 4.21 -0.16
C PHE A 69 -15.46 3.93 -1.03
N ALA A 70 -14.35 3.53 -0.41
CA ALA A 70 -13.13 3.15 -1.12
C ALA A 70 -13.36 1.94 -2.02
N ALA A 71 -14.01 0.89 -1.53
CA ALA A 71 -14.31 -0.32 -2.29
C ALA A 71 -15.27 -0.04 -3.45
N PHE A 72 -16.34 0.73 -3.21
CA PHE A 72 -17.30 1.13 -4.24
C PHE A 72 -16.63 1.95 -5.35
N THR A 73 -15.86 2.97 -4.98
CA THR A 73 -15.14 3.83 -5.93
C THR A 73 -14.09 3.04 -6.71
N SER A 74 -13.35 2.14 -6.06
CA SER A 74 -12.40 1.24 -6.72
C SER A 74 -13.08 0.34 -7.75
N ARG A 75 -14.27 -0.19 -7.43
CA ARG A 75 -15.07 -0.99 -8.38
C ARG A 75 -15.46 -0.18 -9.61
N LEU A 76 -15.92 1.06 -9.43
CA LEU A 76 -16.27 1.95 -10.55
C LEU A 76 -15.05 2.25 -11.44
N ASN A 77 -13.87 2.40 -10.82
CA ASN A 77 -12.61 2.60 -11.53
C ASN A 77 -11.98 1.31 -12.09
N GLN A 78 -12.67 0.17 -12.02
CA GLN A 78 -12.16 -1.14 -12.43
C GLN A 78 -10.79 -1.48 -11.80
N CYS A 79 -10.58 -1.02 -10.56
CA CYS A 79 -9.36 -1.27 -9.81
C CYS A 79 -9.43 -2.67 -9.18
N VAL A 80 -8.78 -3.64 -9.81
CA VAL A 80 -8.79 -5.07 -9.42
C VAL A 80 -7.74 -5.44 -8.36
N PHE A 81 -7.15 -4.44 -7.70
CA PHE A 81 -6.12 -4.66 -6.69
C PHE A 81 -6.67 -5.40 -5.46
#